data_AF-A0A2N2B2L2-F1
#
_entry.id   AF-A0A2N2B2L2-F1
#
_cell.length_a   1.000
_cell.length_b   1.000
_cell.length_c   1.000
_cell.angle_alpha   90.00
_cell.angle_beta   90.00
_cell.angle_gamma   90.00
#
_symmetry.space_group_name_H-M   'P 1'
#
loop_
_entity.id
_entity.type
_entity.pdbx_description
1 polymer ?
#
loop_
_entity_poly.entity_id
_entity_poly.type
_entity_poly.pdbx_seq_one_letter_code
_entity_poly.pdbx_strand_id
1 'polypeptide(L)'
;MSNIRAIAKMGSLIPLLVVFGYLLQNDNPNINIYQYFENEDKWVYNEQDNNIKIVLDSKANGSKILAVSVNVSAAIDIRDIESALNVDFDLLSIGVDNPRLSYLNYYADVQRLKKTLKIELDRIYYNYNEIHLFLAAPVGVCIEVEKYVPKYICI
;
A
#
# COMPACT_ATOMS: atom_id res chain seq x y z
N MET A 1 -17.84 -16.76 9.52
CA MET A 1 -16.96 -17.34 8.48
C MET A 1 -16.78 -16.27 7.43
N SER A 2 -15.67 -15.56 7.45
CA SER A 2 -15.36 -14.49 6.50
C SER A 2 -14.75 -15.13 5.26
N ASN A 3 -15.33 -14.88 4.09
CA ASN A 3 -14.78 -15.35 2.82
C ASN A 3 -13.60 -14.45 2.43
N ILE A 4 -12.48 -15.05 2.06
CA ILE A 4 -11.23 -14.37 1.71
C ILE A 4 -11.13 -14.33 0.17
N ARG A 5 -10.97 -13.15 -0.42
CA ARG A 5 -10.66 -13.00 -1.85
C ARG A 5 -9.55 -11.96 -2.06
N ALA A 6 -8.40 -12.48 -2.47
CA ALA A 6 -7.23 -11.76 -2.94
C ALA A 6 -7.33 -11.51 -4.43
N ILE A 7 -7.10 -10.29 -4.92
CA ILE A 7 -7.02 -10.01 -6.36
C ILE A 7 -5.74 -9.25 -6.65
N ALA A 8 -4.71 -10.01 -7.04
CA ALA A 8 -3.45 -9.51 -7.55
C ALA A 8 -3.37 -9.80 -9.05
N LYS A 9 -2.97 -8.79 -9.84
CA LYS A 9 -2.70 -8.98 -11.27
C LYS A 9 -1.45 -9.87 -11.42
N MET A 10 -1.64 -10.98 -12.12
CA MET A 10 -0.74 -12.14 -12.19
C MET A 10 0.68 -11.75 -12.68
N GLY A 11 1.68 -11.93 -11.81
CA GLY A 11 3.11 -11.74 -12.13
C GLY A 11 3.99 -11.22 -10.98
N SER A 12 3.42 -10.65 -9.92
CA SER A 12 4.18 -9.97 -8.87
C SER A 12 4.14 -10.67 -7.51
N LEU A 13 5.29 -10.78 -6.83
CA LEU A 13 5.46 -11.25 -5.44
C LEU A 13 4.81 -10.31 -4.39
N ILE A 14 3.99 -9.34 -4.79
CA ILE A 14 3.50 -8.26 -3.93
C ILE A 14 2.73 -8.77 -2.71
N PRO A 15 1.67 -9.61 -2.83
CA PRO A 15 0.99 -10.18 -1.67
C PRO A 15 1.94 -10.90 -0.69
N LEU A 16 2.91 -11.65 -1.24
CA LEU A 16 3.90 -12.35 -0.44
C LEU A 16 4.81 -11.40 0.33
N LEU A 17 5.24 -10.29 -0.30
CA LEU A 17 6.08 -9.28 0.33
C LEU A 17 5.37 -8.53 1.45
N VAL A 18 4.07 -8.28 1.27
CA VAL A 18 3.22 -7.69 2.32
C VAL A 18 3.20 -8.65 3.51
N VAL A 19 2.74 -9.89 3.31
CA VAL A 19 2.68 -10.94 4.36
C VAL A 19 4.04 -11.16 5.02
N PHE A 20 5.12 -11.15 4.24
CA PHE A 20 6.47 -11.27 4.76
C PHE A 20 6.82 -10.12 5.72
N GLY A 21 6.47 -8.89 5.36
CA GLY A 21 6.61 -7.73 6.24
C GLY A 21 5.90 -7.89 7.58
N TYR A 22 4.70 -8.46 7.59
CA TYR A 22 3.97 -8.76 8.82
C TYR A 22 4.64 -9.82 9.69
N LEU A 23 5.12 -10.90 9.08
CA LEU A 23 5.84 -11.95 9.82
C LEU A 23 7.09 -11.38 10.48
N LEU A 24 7.87 -10.58 9.75
CA LEU A 24 9.09 -9.95 10.26
C LEU A 24 8.84 -9.08 11.51
N GLN A 25 7.69 -8.41 11.59
CA GLN A 25 7.39 -7.54 12.74
C GLN A 25 7.09 -8.29 14.03
N ASN A 26 6.33 -9.38 13.94
CA ASN A 26 5.92 -10.13 15.14
C ASN A 26 7.15 -10.69 15.87
N ASP A 27 8.25 -10.93 15.13
CA ASP A 27 9.47 -11.53 15.67
C ASP A 27 10.59 -10.51 15.95
N ASN A 28 10.70 -9.38 15.21
CA ASN A 28 11.72 -8.37 15.48
C ASN A 28 11.37 -6.95 14.95
N PRO A 29 11.14 -5.95 15.83
CA PRO A 29 10.75 -4.60 15.41
C PRO A 29 11.90 -3.78 14.77
N ASN A 30 13.16 -4.21 14.86
CA ASN A 30 14.33 -3.43 14.44
C ASN A 30 14.93 -3.90 13.11
N ILE A 31 14.09 -4.07 12.09
CA ILE A 31 14.53 -4.50 10.76
C ILE A 31 14.65 -3.29 9.83
N ASN A 32 15.87 -3.09 9.32
CA ASN A 32 16.17 -2.08 8.30
C ASN A 32 16.07 -2.71 6.92
N ILE A 33 15.24 -2.12 6.05
CA ILE A 33 15.04 -2.59 4.69
C ILE A 33 15.86 -1.70 3.76
N TYR A 34 16.93 -2.27 3.20
CA TYR A 34 17.72 -1.63 2.16
C TYR A 34 17.11 -1.94 0.80
N GLN A 35 16.97 -0.92 -0.03
CA GLN A 35 16.48 -1.06 -1.41
C GLN A 35 17.60 -0.71 -2.38
N TYR A 36 17.78 -1.51 -3.40
CA TYR A 36 18.72 -1.17 -4.47
C TYR A 36 18.02 -0.21 -5.44
N PHE A 37 18.61 0.98 -5.62
CA PHE A 37 18.09 2.00 -6.51
C PHE A 37 18.81 1.96 -7.85
N GLU A 38 18.20 1.29 -8.82
CA GLU A 38 18.79 1.05 -10.15
C GLU A 38 19.20 2.34 -10.88
N ASN A 39 18.43 3.43 -10.74
CA ASN A 39 18.72 4.70 -11.42
C ASN A 39 20.01 5.37 -10.93
N GLU A 40 20.44 5.07 -9.71
CA GLU A 40 21.64 5.65 -9.09
C GLU A 40 22.73 4.61 -8.80
N ASP A 41 22.52 3.35 -9.20
CA ASP A 41 23.43 2.21 -8.97
C ASP A 41 23.93 2.12 -7.51
N LYS A 42 22.99 2.27 -6.55
CA LYS A 42 23.34 2.30 -5.12
C LYS A 42 22.27 1.66 -4.23
N TRP A 43 22.69 1.16 -3.07
CA TRP A 43 21.78 0.75 -2.00
C TRP A 43 21.37 1.97 -1.17
N VAL A 44 20.06 2.18 -1.03
CA VAL A 44 19.48 3.30 -0.30
C VAL A 44 18.79 2.82 0.97
N TYR A 45 18.80 3.68 1.98
CA TYR A 45 18.09 3.46 3.24
C TYR A 45 17.62 4.79 3.82
N ASN A 46 18.49 5.53 4.50
CA ASN A 46 18.10 6.67 5.33
C ASN A 46 18.22 8.04 4.64
N GLU A 47 18.32 8.07 3.31
CA GLU A 47 18.19 9.34 2.59
C GLU A 47 16.71 9.76 2.52
N GLN A 48 16.45 10.96 1.99
CA GLN A 48 15.10 11.48 1.78
C GLN A 48 15.04 12.28 0.47
N ASP A 49 13.90 12.19 -0.23
CA ASP A 49 13.56 13.10 -1.31
C ASP A 49 12.54 14.13 -0.80
N ASN A 50 12.96 15.39 -0.68
CA ASN A 50 12.09 16.46 -0.19
C ASN A 50 10.99 16.86 -1.18
N ASN A 51 11.05 16.36 -2.42
CA ASN A 51 10.10 16.71 -3.47
C ASN A 51 8.95 15.70 -3.61
N ILE A 52 8.89 14.66 -2.78
CA ILE A 52 7.80 13.69 -2.84
C ILE A 52 6.49 14.35 -2.42
N LYS A 53 5.54 14.41 -3.36
CA LYS A 53 4.18 14.87 -3.09
C LYS A 53 3.25 13.67 -2.99
N ILE A 54 2.81 13.39 -1.76
CA ILE A 54 1.77 12.39 -1.51
C ILE A 54 0.42 12.96 -1.95
N VAL A 55 -0.30 12.20 -2.77
CA VAL A 55 -1.66 12.53 -3.20
C VAL A 55 -2.62 11.56 -2.52
N LEU A 56 -3.76 12.10 -2.10
CA LEU A 56 -4.85 11.36 -1.51
C LEU A 56 -6.15 11.73 -2.20
N ASP A 57 -6.93 10.71 -2.50
CA ASP A 57 -8.27 10.83 -3.04
C ASP A 57 -9.18 9.81 -2.33
N SER A 58 -10.44 10.18 -2.13
CA SER A 58 -11.40 9.29 -1.49
C SER A 58 -12.80 9.46 -2.08
N LYS A 59 -13.51 8.34 -2.19
CA LYS A 59 -14.87 8.28 -2.72
C LYS A 59 -15.72 7.44 -1.77
N ALA A 60 -16.68 8.09 -1.11
CA ALA A 60 -17.64 7.41 -0.26
C ALA A 60 -18.98 7.26 -0.99
N ASN A 61 -19.39 6.02 -1.24
CA ASN A 61 -20.67 5.64 -1.83
C ASN A 61 -21.60 5.02 -0.77
N GLY A 62 -21.17 4.92 0.49
CA GLY A 62 -21.94 4.32 1.59
C GLY A 62 -21.83 2.80 1.64
N SER A 63 -20.87 2.20 0.93
CA SER A 63 -20.62 0.77 0.97
C SER A 63 -20.02 0.34 2.32
N LYS A 64 -20.21 -0.94 2.67
CA LYS A 64 -19.51 -1.59 3.79
C LYS A 64 -18.18 -2.21 3.39
N ILE A 65 -17.80 -2.09 2.12
CA ILE A 65 -16.56 -2.57 1.54
C ILE A 65 -15.70 -1.36 1.17
N LEU A 66 -14.45 -1.35 1.62
CA LEU A 66 -13.46 -0.32 1.28
C LEU A 66 -12.40 -0.92 0.35
N ALA A 67 -12.21 -0.32 -0.82
CA ALA A 67 -11.02 -0.53 -1.63
C ALA A 67 -9.95 0.50 -1.23
N VAL A 68 -8.76 0.03 -0.89
CA VAL A 68 -7.58 0.85 -0.62
C VAL A 68 -6.62 0.68 -1.78
N SER A 69 -6.33 1.73 -2.54
CA SER A 69 -5.37 1.67 -3.63
C SER A 69 -4.11 2.46 -3.30
N VAL A 70 -2.94 1.83 -3.39
CA VAL A 70 -1.62 2.45 -3.18
C VAL A 70 -0.89 2.56 -4.52
N ASN A 71 -0.69 3.79 -4.98
CA ASN A 71 -0.24 4.14 -6.33
C ASN A 71 1.15 4.79 -6.29
N VAL A 72 2.21 3.98 -6.27
CA VAL A 72 3.59 4.47 -6.13
C VAL A 72 4.43 4.15 -7.35
N SER A 73 4.47 2.88 -7.76
CA SER A 73 5.22 2.45 -8.95
C SER A 73 4.43 2.58 -10.24
N ALA A 74 3.10 2.58 -10.14
CA ALA A 74 2.16 2.79 -11.24
C ALA A 74 0.82 3.30 -10.70
N ALA A 75 0.03 3.91 -11.58
CA ALA A 75 -1.37 4.21 -11.30
C ALA A 75 -2.22 2.94 -11.46
N ILE A 76 -3.07 2.66 -10.48
CA ILE A 76 -4.07 1.59 -10.50
C ILE A 76 -5.33 2.16 -11.11
N ASP A 77 -5.80 1.54 -12.19
CA ASP A 77 -7.04 1.93 -12.83
C ASP A 77 -8.24 1.50 -11.98
N ILE A 78 -9.18 2.41 -11.76
CA ILE A 78 -10.41 2.10 -11.02
C ILE A 78 -11.19 0.94 -11.66
N ARG A 79 -11.11 0.78 -12.99
CA ARG A 79 -11.76 -0.31 -13.73
C ARG A 79 -11.19 -1.68 -13.36
N ASP A 80 -9.90 -1.75 -13.02
CA ASP A 80 -9.27 -2.99 -12.55
C ASP A 80 -9.82 -3.36 -11.15
N ILE A 81 -10.05 -2.37 -10.29
CA ILE A 81 -10.64 -2.55 -8.95
C ILE A 81 -12.12 -2.95 -9.06
N GLU A 82 -12.88 -2.27 -9.90
CA GLU A 82 -14.30 -2.59 -10.16
C GLU A 82 -14.47 -4.01 -10.70
N SER A 83 -13.65 -4.41 -11.67
CA SER A 83 -13.64 -5.78 -12.21
C SER A 83 -13.23 -6.81 -11.18
N ALA A 84 -12.35 -6.45 -10.24
CA ALA A 84 -11.89 -7.33 -9.18
C ALA A 84 -12.99 -7.59 -8.15
N LEU A 85 -13.56 -6.52 -7.59
CA LEU A 85 -14.52 -6.63 -6.50
C LEU A 85 -15.90 -7.07 -6.98
N ASN A 86 -16.33 -6.60 -8.15
CA ASN A 86 -17.65 -6.88 -8.73
C ASN A 86 -18.83 -6.62 -7.76
N VAL A 87 -18.66 -5.63 -6.88
CA VAL A 87 -19.62 -5.14 -5.87
C VAL A 87 -19.39 -3.65 -5.65
N ASP A 88 -20.34 -2.95 -5.06
CA ASP A 88 -20.15 -1.54 -4.69
C ASP A 88 -19.14 -1.40 -3.55
N PHE A 89 -18.24 -0.41 -3.66
CA PHE A 89 -17.22 -0.11 -2.67
C PHE A 89 -17.03 1.39 -2.50
N ASP A 90 -16.53 1.77 -1.33
CA ASP A 90 -15.92 3.06 -1.09
C ASP A 90 -14.43 2.95 -1.44
N LEU A 91 -13.81 4.04 -1.90
CA LEU A 91 -12.41 4.06 -2.32
C LEU A 91 -11.60 4.99 -1.41
N LEU A 92 -10.45 4.51 -0.95
CA LEU A 92 -9.36 5.32 -0.42
C LEU A 92 -8.13 5.12 -1.31
N SER A 93 -7.79 6.13 -2.09
CA SER A 93 -6.61 6.13 -2.94
C SER A 93 -5.51 6.98 -2.34
N ILE A 94 -4.33 6.40 -2.18
CA ILE A 94 -3.12 7.11 -1.79
C ILE A 94 -2.00 6.81 -2.77
N GLY A 95 -1.10 7.74 -2.99
CA GLY A 95 0.03 7.52 -3.87
C GLY A 95 0.96 8.71 -3.94
N VAL A 96 1.78 8.73 -4.98
CA VAL A 96 2.55 9.90 -5.38
C VAL A 96 1.91 10.56 -6.59
N ASP A 97 2.15 11.86 -6.79
CA ASP A 97 1.60 12.63 -7.92
C ASP A 97 2.05 12.13 -9.29
N ASN A 98 3.25 11.56 -9.38
CA ASN A 98 3.80 10.97 -10.60
C ASN A 98 4.32 9.55 -10.34
N PRO A 99 3.44 8.52 -10.29
CA PRO A 99 3.83 7.14 -10.08
C PRO A 99 4.78 6.65 -11.17
N ARG A 100 5.90 6.05 -10.78
CA ARG A 100 6.92 5.55 -11.70
C ARG A 100 7.75 4.45 -11.08
N LEU A 101 8.31 3.58 -11.91
CA LEU A 101 9.19 2.51 -11.46
C LEU A 101 10.38 3.07 -10.66
N SER A 102 10.83 2.26 -9.69
CA SER A 102 11.97 2.60 -8.82
C SER A 102 11.77 3.92 -8.06
N TYR A 103 10.52 4.30 -7.78
CA TYR A 103 10.19 5.49 -7.00
C TYR A 103 9.52 5.14 -5.68
N LEU A 104 9.90 5.97 -4.70
CA LEU A 104 9.77 5.85 -3.25
C LEU A 104 10.64 4.73 -2.63
N ASN A 105 11.97 4.85 -2.80
CA ASN A 105 12.95 3.91 -2.24
C ASN A 105 13.50 4.34 -0.87
N TYR A 106 13.41 5.63 -0.54
CA TYR A 106 13.98 6.21 0.66
C TYR A 106 13.12 5.96 1.90
N TYR A 107 13.74 5.51 3.00
CA TYR A 107 13.03 5.12 4.22
C TYR A 107 12.13 6.23 4.75
N ALA A 108 12.64 7.46 4.86
CA ALA A 108 11.87 8.60 5.36
C ALA A 108 10.58 8.82 4.56
N ASP A 109 10.63 8.62 3.24
CA ASP A 109 9.47 8.77 2.36
C ASP A 109 8.51 7.59 2.48
N VAL A 110 9.03 6.36 2.60
CA VAL A 110 8.21 5.17 2.88
C VAL A 110 7.45 5.36 4.19
N GLN A 111 8.12 5.88 5.22
CA GLN A 111 7.50 6.18 6.51
C GLN A 111 6.44 7.27 6.39
N ARG A 112 6.67 8.30 5.56
CA ARG A 112 5.71 9.39 5.31
C ARG A 112 4.44 8.86 4.65
N LEU A 113 4.57 8.11 3.55
CA LEU A 113 3.44 7.49 2.85
C LEU A 113 2.65 6.58 3.80
N LYS A 114 3.36 5.71 4.52
CA LYS A 114 2.79 4.78 5.49
C LYS A 114 2.02 5.51 6.60
N LYS A 115 2.62 6.54 7.18
CA LYS A 115 1.98 7.35 8.24
C LYS A 115 0.71 8.01 7.73
N THR A 116 0.73 8.57 6.52
CA THR A 116 -0.45 9.16 5.90
C THR A 116 -1.53 8.12 5.69
N LEU A 117 -1.22 6.96 5.08
CA LEU A 117 -2.18 5.87 4.90
C LEU A 117 -2.80 5.43 6.24
N LYS A 118 -1.96 5.27 7.28
CA LYS A 118 -2.43 4.89 8.61
C LYS A 118 -3.40 5.90 9.19
N ILE A 119 -3.06 7.19 9.18
CA ILE A 119 -3.91 8.25 9.73
C ILE A 119 -5.29 8.24 9.07
N GLU A 120 -5.33 8.04 7.76
CA GLU A 120 -6.57 8.10 7.00
C GLU A 120 -7.40 6.83 7.18
N LEU A 121 -6.76 5.65 7.23
CA LEU A 121 -7.45 4.41 7.58
C LEU A 121 -7.99 4.43 9.00
N ASP A 122 -7.20 4.85 10.00
CA ASP A 122 -7.61 4.89 11.41
C ASP A 122 -8.86 5.77 11.61
N ARG A 123 -9.08 6.78 10.75
CA ARG A 123 -10.26 7.65 10.79
C ARG A 123 -11.54 6.99 10.30
N ILE A 124 -11.44 5.99 9.42
CA ILE A 124 -12.61 5.49 8.67
C ILE A 124 -12.80 3.97 8.77
N TYR A 125 -11.81 3.21 9.22
CA TYR A 125 -11.82 1.74 9.12
C TYR A 125 -13.03 1.09 9.82
N TYR A 126 -13.49 1.67 10.94
CA TYR A 126 -14.62 1.16 11.72
C TYR A 126 -15.96 1.26 10.98
N ASN A 127 -16.04 2.00 9.87
CA ASN A 127 -17.25 2.10 9.05
C ASN A 127 -17.43 0.91 8.10
N TYR A 128 -16.38 0.12 7.90
CA TYR A 128 -16.30 -0.94 6.91
C TYR A 128 -16.18 -2.32 7.56
N ASN A 129 -16.83 -3.30 6.95
CA ASN A 129 -16.76 -4.70 7.35
C ASN A 129 -15.62 -5.45 6.64
N GLU A 130 -15.21 -4.94 5.47
CA GLU A 130 -14.22 -5.56 4.60
C GLU A 130 -13.35 -4.48 3.95
N ILE A 131 -12.04 -4.72 3.90
CA ILE A 131 -11.07 -3.82 3.31
C ILE A 131 -10.19 -4.64 2.34
N HIS A 132 -10.15 -4.22 1.07
CA HIS A 132 -9.29 -4.81 0.04
C HIS A 132 -8.14 -3.88 -0.29
N LEU A 133 -6.93 -4.41 -0.32
CA LEU A 133 -5.73 -3.64 -0.66
C LEU A 133 -5.28 -3.93 -2.08
N PHE A 134 -5.25 -2.89 -2.91
CA PHE A 134 -4.69 -2.88 -4.25
C PHE A 134 -3.37 -2.12 -4.21
N LEU A 135 -2.27 -2.78 -4.56
CA LEU A 135 -0.94 -2.23 -4.36
C LEU A 135 -0.13 -2.24 -5.65
N ALA A 136 0.35 -1.06 -6.05
CA ALA A 136 1.34 -0.85 -7.09
C ALA A 136 2.50 -0.05 -6.48
N ALA A 137 3.46 -0.75 -5.87
CA ALA A 137 4.53 -0.14 -5.12
C ALA A 137 5.86 -0.92 -5.23
N PRO A 138 7.02 -0.28 -4.97
CA PRO A 138 8.29 -0.97 -4.88
C PRO A 138 8.34 -1.90 -3.65
N VAL A 139 9.27 -2.84 -3.68
CA VAL A 139 9.40 -3.91 -2.68
C VAL A 139 9.42 -3.40 -1.24
N GLY A 140 10.19 -2.35 -0.94
CA GLY A 140 10.27 -1.87 0.44
C GLY A 140 8.98 -1.20 0.92
N VAL A 141 8.18 -0.61 0.04
CA VAL A 141 6.82 -0.14 0.41
C VAL A 141 5.91 -1.32 0.70
N CYS A 142 5.96 -2.39 -0.13
CA CYS A 142 5.16 -3.60 0.11
C CYS A 142 5.43 -4.22 1.49
N ILE A 143 6.70 -4.33 1.88
CA ILE A 143 7.10 -4.90 3.18
C ILE A 143 6.71 -3.95 4.34
N GLU A 144 6.73 -2.64 4.12
CA GLU A 144 6.43 -1.65 5.16
C GLU A 144 4.93 -1.35 5.34
N VAL A 145 4.10 -1.57 4.31
CA VAL A 145 2.69 -1.15 4.34
C VAL A 145 1.88 -1.91 5.40
N GLU A 146 2.16 -3.20 5.59
CA GLU A 146 1.42 -4.02 6.57
C GLU A 146 1.75 -3.62 8.01
N LYS A 147 2.85 -2.89 8.23
CA LYS A 147 3.39 -2.62 9.56
C LYS A 147 2.41 -1.97 10.55
N TYR A 148 1.36 -1.32 10.06
CA TYR A 148 0.37 -0.59 10.88
C TYR A 148 -1.05 -0.58 10.33
N VAL A 149 -1.31 -1.43 9.33
CA VAL A 149 -2.63 -1.67 8.78
C VAL A 149 -3.37 -2.59 9.77
N PRO A 150 -4.60 -2.25 10.21
CA PRO A 150 -5.33 -3.09 11.15
C PRO A 150 -5.61 -4.48 10.54
N LYS A 151 -5.70 -5.50 11.41
CA LYS A 151 -5.84 -6.96 11.15
C LYS A 151 -6.93 -7.42 10.14
N TYR A 152 -7.62 -6.50 9.47
CA TYR A 152 -8.83 -6.72 8.66
C TYR A 152 -8.61 -6.52 7.16
N ILE A 153 -7.38 -6.31 6.68
CA ILE A 153 -7.12 -6.24 5.24
C ILE A 153 -7.01 -7.65 4.67
N CYS A 154 -7.91 -7.98 3.74
CA CYS A 154 -7.72 -9.12 2.85
C CYS A 154 -6.74 -8.71 1.76
N ILE A 155 -5.54 -9.31 1.79
CA ILE A 155 -4.55 -9.27 0.71
C ILE A 155 -4.91 -10.36 -0.30
#